data_AF-A0A9W6XD58-F1
#
_entry.id   AF-A0A9W6XD58-F1
#
_cell.length_a   1.000
_cell.length_b   1.000
_cell.length_c   1.000
_cell.angle_alpha   90.00
_cell.angle_beta   90.00
_cell.angle_gamma   90.00
#
_symmetry.space_group_name_H-M   'P 1'
#
loop_
_entity.id
_entity.type
_entity.pdbx_description
1 polymer ?
#
loop_
_entity_poly.entity_id
_entity_poly.type
_entity_poly.pdbx_seq_one_letter_code
_entity_poly.pdbx_strand_id
1 'polypeptide(L)'
;MVILYCIIAGVAGSAFPVDIEFDEKTSVGELKERVKAGSDGFITVPYPNLQLFLAKAGDNAWLSSLTEDVKKLKKGEKTALVEALTQEDKELQGEDPISEYLEGMDAPKVKQIHVLVVVRGDLNQVAKDTPSARTHSEHQRKR
;
A
#
# COMPACT_ATOMS: atom_id res chain seq x y z
N MET A 1 22.50 3.65 -5.46
CA MET A 1 21.27 3.03 -6.02
C MET A 1 20.85 1.88 -5.12
N VAL A 2 19.59 1.87 -4.70
CA VAL A 2 19.00 0.89 -3.78
C VAL A 2 17.69 0.40 -4.39
N ILE A 3 17.41 -0.89 -4.27
CA ILE A 3 16.16 -1.49 -4.75
C ILE A 3 15.20 -1.63 -3.57
N LEU A 4 14.06 -0.95 -3.64
CA LEU A 4 12.96 -1.12 -2.70
C LEU A 4 11.88 -1.99 -3.33
N TYR A 5 11.29 -2.86 -2.54
CA TYR A 5 10.10 -3.62 -2.94
C TYR A 5 8.87 -2.95 -2.38
N CYS A 6 8.01 -2.50 -3.28
CA CYS A 6 6.74 -1.87 -3.00
C CYS A 6 5.61 -2.90 -3.08
N ILE A 7 4.54 -2.68 -2.35
CA ILE A 7 3.29 -3.45 -2.47
C ILE A 7 2.10 -2.53 -2.27
N ILE A 8 1.04 -2.73 -3.05
CA ILE A 8 -0.17 -1.93 -2.95
C ILE A 8 -1.13 -2.63 -1.97
N ALA A 9 -1.44 -1.93 -0.89
CA ALA A 9 -2.32 -2.47 0.15
C ALA A 9 -3.72 -2.77 -0.42
N GLY A 10 -4.19 -3.99 -0.22
CA GLY A 10 -5.51 -4.43 -0.72
C GLY A 10 -5.53 -4.92 -2.17
N VAL A 11 -4.39 -4.97 -2.87
CA VAL A 11 -4.32 -5.44 -4.27
C VAL A 11 -3.47 -6.69 -4.36
N ALA A 12 -4.06 -7.80 -4.82
CA ALA A 12 -3.37 -9.08 -4.98
C ALA A 12 -2.29 -9.02 -6.07
N GLY A 13 -1.14 -9.65 -5.82
CA GLY A 13 -0.04 -9.74 -6.80
C GLY A 13 0.68 -8.42 -7.11
N SER A 14 0.45 -7.36 -6.31
CA SER A 14 0.93 -6.00 -6.57
C SER A 14 2.35 -5.71 -6.04
N ALA A 15 3.16 -6.74 -5.78
CA ALA A 15 4.52 -6.54 -5.29
C ALA A 15 5.48 -6.30 -6.47
N PHE A 16 6.19 -5.17 -6.47
CA PHE A 16 7.12 -4.81 -7.55
C PHE A 16 8.36 -4.08 -7.03
N PRO A 17 9.51 -4.19 -7.72
CA PRO A 17 10.72 -3.44 -7.37
C PRO A 17 10.65 -2.00 -7.88
N VAL A 18 11.29 -1.10 -7.16
CA VAL A 18 11.55 0.29 -7.54
C VAL A 18 13.00 0.60 -7.22
N ASP A 19 13.74 1.10 -8.22
CA ASP A 19 15.11 1.56 -8.05
C ASP A 19 15.12 3.04 -7.65
N ILE A 20 15.85 3.37 -6.60
CA ILE A 20 16.05 4.75 -6.16
C ILE A 20 17.52 5.07 -5.92
N GLU A 21 17.84 6.36 -6.00
CA GLU A 21 19.09 6.88 -5.46
C GLU A 21 18.93 7.11 -3.97
N PHE A 22 19.95 6.71 -3.20
CA PHE A 22 19.98 6.88 -1.76
C PHE A 22 20.88 8.08 -1.48
N ASP A 23 20.31 9.26 -1.67
CA ASP A 23 20.94 10.54 -1.40
C ASP A 23 19.91 11.57 -0.95
N GLU A 24 20.40 12.70 -0.47
CA GLU A 24 19.57 13.82 0.02
C GLU A 24 18.83 14.57 -1.10
N LYS A 25 19.10 14.25 -2.38
CA LYS A 25 18.47 14.92 -3.52
C LYS A 25 17.20 14.21 -3.95
N THR A 26 17.11 12.91 -3.69
CA THR A 26 15.96 12.09 -4.03
C THR A 26 14.85 12.31 -3.01
N SER A 27 13.79 12.99 -3.42
CA SER A 27 12.62 13.24 -2.58
C SER A 27 11.65 12.06 -2.55
N VAL A 28 10.80 12.00 -1.52
CA VAL A 28 9.65 11.08 -1.49
C VAL A 28 8.69 11.36 -2.65
N GLY A 29 8.55 12.61 -3.11
CA GLY A 29 7.76 12.95 -4.30
C GLY A 29 8.26 12.23 -5.55
N GLU A 30 9.58 12.18 -5.73
CA GLU A 30 10.23 11.43 -6.82
C GLU A 30 10.04 9.91 -6.64
N LEU A 31 10.06 9.41 -5.40
CA LEU A 31 9.70 8.03 -5.10
C LEU A 31 8.23 7.73 -5.49
N LYS A 32 7.26 8.62 -5.19
CA LYS A 32 5.86 8.45 -5.61
C LYS A 32 5.74 8.35 -7.14
N GLU A 33 6.47 9.17 -7.88
CA GLU A 33 6.51 9.10 -9.35
C GLU A 33 7.06 7.75 -9.84
N ARG A 34 8.19 7.31 -9.29
CA ARG A 34 8.79 6.00 -9.64
C ARG A 34 7.90 4.83 -9.28
N VAL A 35 7.24 4.87 -8.12
CA VAL A 35 6.26 3.85 -7.68
C VAL A 35 5.11 3.76 -8.68
N LYS A 36 4.56 4.90 -9.10
CA LYS A 36 3.51 4.92 -10.14
C LYS A 36 4.02 4.30 -11.44
N ALA A 37 5.18 4.75 -11.92
CA ALA A 37 5.75 4.29 -13.19
C ALA A 37 6.08 2.79 -13.18
N GLY A 38 6.62 2.28 -12.06
CA GLY A 38 6.99 0.87 -11.88
C GLY A 38 5.82 -0.06 -11.56
N SER A 39 4.62 0.47 -11.34
CA SER A 39 3.44 -0.33 -10.95
C SER A 39 2.78 -1.10 -12.09
N ASP A 40 3.33 -1.08 -13.31
CA ASP A 40 2.80 -1.82 -14.48
C ASP A 40 1.27 -1.68 -14.68
N GLY A 41 0.75 -0.47 -14.48
CA GLY A 41 -0.67 -0.16 -14.65
C GLY A 41 -1.57 -0.46 -13.44
N PHE A 42 -1.05 -1.04 -12.34
CA PHE A 42 -1.82 -1.17 -11.10
C PHE A 42 -2.23 0.20 -10.54
N ILE A 43 -1.41 1.23 -10.71
CA ILE A 43 -1.69 2.60 -10.26
C ILE A 43 -2.10 3.49 -11.44
N THR A 44 -3.40 3.71 -11.57
CA THR A 44 -3.98 4.56 -12.63
C THR A 44 -4.07 6.03 -12.23
N VAL A 45 -4.19 6.33 -10.93
CA VAL A 45 -4.30 7.71 -10.41
C VAL A 45 -2.99 8.50 -10.52
N PRO A 46 -3.03 9.84 -10.49
CA PRO A 46 -1.83 10.67 -10.37
C PRO A 46 -0.97 10.30 -9.15
N TYR A 47 0.36 10.35 -9.29
CA TYR A 47 1.29 10.01 -8.20
C TYR A 47 1.13 10.87 -6.93
N PRO A 48 0.67 12.14 -6.97
CA PRO A 48 0.40 12.89 -5.74
C PRO A 48 -0.71 12.30 -4.87
N ASN A 49 -1.58 11.46 -5.45
CA ASN A 49 -2.63 10.76 -4.71
C ASN A 49 -2.12 9.48 -4.03
N LEU A 50 -0.84 9.14 -4.18
CA LEU A 50 -0.24 8.01 -3.48
C LEU A 50 0.17 8.43 -2.08
N GLN A 51 -0.11 7.57 -1.12
CA GLN A 51 0.45 7.61 0.23
C GLN A 51 1.44 6.46 0.34
N LEU A 52 2.65 6.80 0.78
CA LEU A 52 3.72 5.83 0.96
C LEU A 52 3.98 5.70 2.44
N PHE A 53 4.25 4.47 2.88
CA PHE A 53 4.57 4.16 4.27
C PHE A 53 5.74 3.17 4.30
N LEU A 54 6.62 3.28 5.30
CA LEU A 54 7.67 2.27 5.50
C LEU A 54 7.07 0.97 6.02
N ALA A 55 7.46 -0.14 5.39
CA ALA A 55 7.09 -1.49 5.80
C ALA A 55 8.02 -1.98 6.94
N LYS A 56 8.00 -1.28 8.08
CA LYS A 56 8.85 -1.56 9.24
C LYS A 56 8.24 -2.64 10.13
N ALA A 57 9.03 -3.66 10.48
CA ALA A 57 8.61 -4.76 11.34
C ALA A 57 8.88 -4.50 12.85
N GLY A 58 9.67 -3.47 13.18
CA GLY A 58 10.27 -3.21 14.49
C GLY A 58 11.79 -3.11 14.38
N ASP A 59 12.46 -2.47 15.35
CA ASP A 59 13.93 -2.40 15.48
C ASP A 59 14.69 -2.16 14.16
N ASN A 60 14.21 -1.18 13.38
CA ASN A 60 14.79 -0.78 12.09
C ASN A 60 14.83 -1.87 10.99
N ALA A 61 14.12 -2.98 11.20
CA ALA A 61 14.03 -4.09 10.26
C ALA A 61 12.85 -3.96 9.28
N TRP A 62 13.05 -4.48 8.07
CA TRP A 62 12.02 -4.57 7.03
C TRP A 62 11.09 -5.76 7.22
N LEU A 63 9.85 -5.64 6.75
CA LEU A 63 8.90 -6.73 6.72
C LEU A 63 9.39 -7.87 5.81
N SER A 64 9.65 -9.02 6.42
CA SER A 64 9.97 -10.24 5.68
C SER A 64 8.79 -10.69 4.82
N SER A 65 9.06 -11.01 3.56
CA SER A 65 8.09 -11.57 2.62
C SER A 65 7.49 -12.92 3.04
N LEU A 66 8.05 -13.54 4.06
CA LEU A 66 7.68 -14.87 4.55
C LEU A 66 6.76 -14.85 5.77
N THR A 67 6.49 -13.67 6.35
CA THR A 67 5.53 -13.56 7.45
C THR A 67 4.11 -13.83 6.95
N GLU A 68 3.25 -14.33 7.84
CA GLU A 68 1.85 -14.62 7.50
C GLU A 68 1.10 -13.36 7.06
N ASP A 69 1.35 -12.22 7.71
CA ASP A 69 0.74 -10.94 7.32
C ASP A 69 1.14 -10.52 5.91
N VAL A 70 2.42 -10.66 5.52
CA VAL A 70 2.85 -10.30 4.17
C VAL A 70 2.34 -11.29 3.12
N LYS A 71 2.17 -12.58 3.47
CA LYS A 71 1.51 -13.55 2.58
C LYS A 71 0.04 -13.19 2.32
N LYS A 72 -0.69 -12.77 3.36
CA LYS A 72 -2.07 -12.26 3.24
C LYS A 72 -2.13 -10.98 2.42
N LEU A 73 -1.21 -10.05 2.67
CA LEU A 73 -1.09 -8.81 1.91
C LEU A 73 -0.85 -9.06 0.41
N LYS A 74 0.00 -10.03 0.04
CA LYS A 74 0.22 -10.43 -1.36
C LYS A 74 -1.02 -11.02 -2.04
N LYS A 75 -1.99 -11.50 -1.27
CA LYS A 75 -3.30 -11.95 -1.75
C LYS A 75 -4.34 -10.83 -1.77
N GLY A 76 -3.95 -9.60 -1.43
CA GLY A 76 -4.84 -8.43 -1.38
C GLY A 76 -5.64 -8.32 -0.07
N GLU A 77 -5.31 -9.09 0.96
CA GLU A 77 -5.96 -8.96 2.27
C GLU A 77 -5.36 -7.78 3.05
N LYS A 78 -6.21 -7.00 3.72
CA LYS A 78 -5.78 -6.02 4.72
C LYS A 78 -5.68 -6.71 6.08
N THR A 79 -4.58 -6.51 6.78
CA THR A 79 -4.36 -7.05 8.13
C THR A 79 -4.18 -5.92 9.13
N ALA A 80 -4.33 -6.22 10.43
CA ALA A 80 -4.09 -5.22 11.49
C ALA A 80 -2.67 -4.63 11.42
N LEU A 81 -1.69 -5.40 10.95
CA LEU A 81 -0.34 -4.90 10.69
C LEU A 81 -0.32 -3.82 9.60
N VAL A 82 -1.03 -4.06 8.49
CA VAL A 82 -1.12 -3.08 7.39
C VAL A 82 -1.79 -1.81 7.89
N GLU A 83 -2.91 -1.93 8.60
CA GLU A 83 -3.63 -0.78 9.18
C GLU A 83 -2.75 0.02 10.15
N ALA A 84 -1.96 -0.66 10.99
CA ALA A 84 -1.05 -0.02 11.92
C ALA A 84 0.13 0.68 11.22
N LEU A 85 0.59 0.16 10.08
CA LEU A 85 1.69 0.77 9.32
C LEU A 85 1.23 1.89 8.39
N THR A 86 -0.05 1.91 7.98
CA THR A 86 -0.61 2.93 7.10
C THR A 86 -1.43 3.99 7.84
N GLN A 87 -1.07 4.29 9.10
CA GLN A 87 -1.68 5.40 9.84
C GLN A 87 -1.19 6.74 9.27
N GLU A 88 -2.06 7.75 9.25
CA GLU A 88 -1.82 9.05 8.60
C GLU A 88 -0.55 9.77 9.11
N ASP A 89 -0.24 9.64 10.41
CA ASP A 89 0.95 10.20 11.05
C ASP A 89 2.26 9.55 10.58
N LYS A 90 2.18 8.41 9.88
CA LYS A 90 3.33 7.65 9.36
C LYS A 90 3.51 7.83 7.85
N GLU A 91 2.68 8.65 7.21
CA GLU A 91 2.82 8.92 5.78
C GLU A 91 4.13 9.66 5.50
N LEU A 92 4.87 9.19 4.50
CA LEU A 92 6.06 9.87 4.01
C LEU A 92 5.68 11.19 3.33
N GLN A 93 6.27 12.31 3.78
CA GLN A 93 6.01 13.64 3.22
C GLN A 93 6.78 13.84 1.91
N GLY A 94 6.14 14.44 0.91
CA GLY A 94 6.63 14.45 -0.47
C GLY A 94 7.89 15.30 -0.69
N GLU A 95 8.04 16.34 0.10
CA GLU A 95 9.15 17.30 0.09
C GLU A 95 10.41 16.79 0.77
N ASP A 96 10.27 15.79 1.65
CA ASP A 96 11.37 15.26 2.44
C ASP A 96 12.28 14.39 1.57
N PRO A 97 13.60 14.40 1.84
CA PRO A 97 14.52 13.47 1.22
C PRO A 97 14.25 12.05 1.71
N ILE A 98 14.27 11.08 0.80
CA ILE A 98 14.04 9.67 1.16
C ILE A 98 15.10 9.13 2.12
N SER A 99 16.31 9.71 2.11
CA SER A 99 17.40 9.34 2.99
C SER A 99 17.07 9.52 4.47
N GLU A 100 16.30 10.54 4.85
CA GLU A 100 15.90 10.76 6.25
C GLU A 100 15.07 9.61 6.82
N TYR A 101 14.19 9.02 6.00
CA TYR A 101 13.34 7.89 6.40
C TYR A 101 14.07 6.56 6.44
N LEU A 102 15.11 6.44 5.63
CA LEU A 102 15.90 5.23 5.48
C LEU A 102 17.16 5.25 6.37
N GLU A 103 17.48 6.39 6.99
CA GLU A 103 18.59 6.50 7.92
C GLU A 103 18.40 5.57 9.13
N GLY A 104 19.45 4.82 9.46
CA GLY A 104 19.41 3.84 10.55
C GLY A 104 18.58 2.58 10.29
N MET A 105 17.89 2.50 9.14
CA MET A 105 17.26 1.25 8.69
C MET A 105 18.32 0.25 8.24
N ASP A 106 18.02 -1.04 8.43
CA ASP A 106 18.83 -2.09 7.82
C ASP A 106 18.88 -1.92 6.31
N ALA A 107 20.02 -2.25 5.69
CA ALA A 107 20.10 -2.27 4.23
C ALA A 107 19.04 -3.23 3.64
N PRO A 108 18.24 -2.80 2.63
CA PRO A 108 17.29 -3.64 1.91
C PRO A 108 17.87 -4.97 1.43
N LYS A 109 17.15 -6.07 1.66
CA LYS A 109 17.53 -7.43 1.23
C LYS A 109 16.43 -8.07 0.40
N VAL A 110 16.79 -9.15 -0.29
CA VAL A 110 15.83 -9.97 -1.02
C VAL A 110 14.78 -10.55 -0.09
N LYS A 111 13.58 -10.83 -0.62
CA LYS A 111 12.44 -11.38 0.14
C LYS A 111 12.00 -10.47 1.30
N GLN A 112 12.01 -9.15 1.09
CA GLN A 112 11.46 -8.17 2.02
C GLN A 112 10.51 -7.23 1.28
N ILE A 113 9.58 -6.63 2.01
CA ILE A 113 8.76 -5.50 1.57
C ILE A 113 9.28 -4.27 2.33
N HIS A 114 9.45 -3.17 1.59
CA HIS A 114 10.09 -1.96 2.09
C HIS A 114 9.10 -0.79 2.13
N VAL A 115 8.19 -0.73 1.16
CA VAL A 115 7.20 0.35 1.06
C VAL A 115 5.80 -0.23 0.89
N LEU A 116 4.86 0.26 1.70
CA LEU A 116 3.43 0.06 1.50
C LEU A 116 2.87 1.25 0.72
N VAL A 117 2.06 0.97 -0.30
CA VAL A 117 1.43 1.97 -1.15
C VAL A 117 -0.08 1.94 -0.90
N VAL A 118 -0.65 3.09 -0.57
CA VAL A 118 -2.10 3.31 -0.46
C VAL A 118 -2.50 4.39 -1.47
N VAL A 119 -3.64 4.22 -2.11
CA VAL A 119 -4.19 5.19 -3.06
C VAL A 119 -5.27 6.03 -2.35
N ARG A 120 -5.05 7.35 -2.22
CA ARG A 120 -6.11 8.27 -1.80
C ARG A 120 -7.20 8.27 -2.86
N GLY A 121 -8.40 7.86 -2.48
CA GLY A 121 -9.56 7.80 -3.36
C GLY A 121 -10.21 6.42 -3.52
N ASP A 122 -9.76 5.39 -2.79
CA ASP A 122 -10.52 4.14 -2.63
C ASP A 122 -11.78 4.36 -1.77
N LEU A 123 -12.71 5.19 -2.25
CA LEU A 123 -14.09 5.29 -1.77
C LEU A 123 -14.93 4.05 -2.13
N ASN A 124 -14.37 3.05 -2.82
CA ASN A 124 -15.10 1.90 -3.34
C ASN A 124 -15.13 0.66 -2.43
N GLN A 125 -14.86 0.80 -1.13
CA GLN A 125 -15.12 -0.26 -0.14
C GLN A 125 -16.44 -0.08 0.65
N VAL A 126 -17.21 0.97 0.38
CA VAL A 126 -18.60 1.10 0.90
C VAL A 126 -19.59 0.91 -0.24
N ALA A 127 -19.84 -0.35 -0.64
CA ALA A 127 -21.13 -0.81 -1.22
C ALA A 127 -21.00 -2.25 -1.77
N LYS A 128 -20.71 -3.25 -0.93
CA LYS A 128 -21.02 -4.65 -1.25
C LYS A 128 -21.63 -5.42 -0.09
N ASP A 129 -22.35 -4.76 0.81
CA ASP A 129 -23.24 -5.44 1.74
C ASP A 129 -24.50 -4.62 1.97
N THR A 130 -25.48 -4.79 1.09
CA THR A 130 -26.88 -4.61 1.49
C THR A 130 -27.67 -5.77 0.90
N PRO A 131 -28.26 -6.65 1.72
CA PRO A 131 -29.01 -7.80 1.25
C PRO A 131 -30.18 -7.34 0.39
N SER A 132 -30.28 -7.92 -0.81
CA SER A 132 -31.44 -7.83 -1.69
C SER A 132 -32.68 -8.32 -0.94
N ALA A 133 -33.49 -7.40 -0.42
CA ALA A 133 -34.82 -7.71 0.08
C ALA A 133 -35.76 -7.93 -1.11
N ARG A 134 -35.71 -9.13 -1.68
CA ARG A 134 -36.85 -9.71 -2.41
C ARG A 134 -37.88 -10.16 -1.39
N THR A 135 -38.98 -9.44 -1.27
CA THR A 135 -40.24 -10.01 -0.78
C THR A 135 -41.26 -9.96 -1.89
N HIS A 136 -41.37 -11.09 -2.59
CA HIS A 136 -42.62 -11.52 -3.19
C HIS A 136 -43.65 -11.64 -2.05
N SER A 137 -44.77 -10.94 -2.17
CA SER A 137 -46.04 -11.38 -1.57
C SER A 137 -47.17 -10.93 -2.47
N GLU A 138 -47.56 -11.86 -3.35
CA GLU A 138 -48.96 -12.06 -3.71
C GLU A 138 -49.83 -11.96 -2.46
N HIS A 139 -50.87 -11.12 -2.50
CA HIS A 139 -52.15 -11.45 -1.87
C HIS A 139 -53.28 -10.75 -2.64
N GLN A 140 -53.94 -11.54 -3.50
CA GLN A 140 -55.36 -11.37 -3.77
C GLN A 140 -56.13 -11.34 -2.44
N ARG A 141 -57.00 -10.33 -2.23
CA ARG A 141 -58.42 -10.54 -1.88
C ARG A 141 -59.18 -9.21 -1.70
N LYS A 142 -60.22 -9.07 -2.53
CA LYS A 142 -61.54 -8.47 -2.28
C LYS A 142 -61.59 -7.00 -1.84
N ARG A 143 -62.08 -6.14 -2.75
CA ARG A 143 -63.46 -5.64 -2.76
C ARG A 143 -63.79 -5.04 -4.12
#